data_AF-A0A6P1BDR6-F1
#
_entry.id   AF-A0A6P1BDR6-F1
#
_cell.length_a   1.000
_cell.length_b   1.000
_cell.length_c   1.000
_cell.angle_alpha   90.00
_cell.angle_beta   90.00
_cell.angle_gamma   90.00
#
_symmetry.space_group_name_H-M   'P 1'
#
loop_
_entity.id
_entity.type
_entity.pdbx_description
1 polymer ?
#
loop_
_entity_poly.entity_id
_entity_poly.type
_entity_poly.pdbx_seq_one_letter_code
_entity_poly.pdbx_strand_id
1 'polypeptide(L)'
;MRVMARPDVRPPRPAIEFANVLRWHGDAYRRDRAGHLGRVERRVMSAIVACRTEALGGHMEACDDCGMTRIAYNSCLMGKAGNGELAAI
;
A
#
# COMPACT_ATOMS: atom_id res chain seq x y z
N MET A 1 -3.62 -9.71 -23.33
CA MET A 1 -2.17 -9.97 -23.45
C MET A 1 -1.46 -8.65 -23.66
N ARG A 2 -0.68 -8.18 -22.69
CA ARG A 2 0.15 -6.98 -22.86
C ARG A 2 1.59 -7.45 -22.99
N VAL A 3 2.07 -7.44 -24.23
CA VAL A 3 3.48 -7.66 -24.57
C VAL A 3 4.30 -6.57 -23.88
N MET A 4 5.25 -6.95 -23.04
CA MET A 4 6.30 -6.09 -22.51
C MET A 4 7.64 -6.81 -22.67
N ALA A 5 8.14 -6.87 -23.90
CA ALA A 5 9.48 -7.31 -24.22
C ALA A 5 10.50 -6.30 -23.64
N ARG A 6 10.88 -6.45 -22.38
CA ARG A 6 12.06 -5.81 -21.76
C ARG A 6 12.63 -6.77 -20.73
N PRO A 7 13.98 -6.89 -20.59
CA PRO A 7 14.55 -7.52 -19.40
C PRO A 7 13.94 -6.81 -18.18
N ASP A 8 13.50 -7.55 -17.16
CA ASP A 8 12.89 -7.00 -15.94
C ASP A 8 13.91 -6.13 -15.18
N VAL A 9 14.14 -4.92 -15.69
CA VAL A 9 14.85 -3.83 -15.01
C VAL A 9 13.79 -3.07 -14.22
N ARG A 10 13.07 -3.76 -13.33
CA ARG A 10 12.37 -3.01 -12.29
C ARG A 10 13.42 -2.33 -11.45
N PRO A 11 13.36 -0.99 -11.32
CA PRO A 11 14.28 -0.31 -10.43
C PRO A 11 14.11 -0.90 -9.03
N PRO A 12 15.21 -1.03 -8.27
CA PRO A 12 15.13 -1.50 -6.89
C PRO A 12 14.10 -0.64 -6.16
N ARG A 13 13.28 -1.28 -5.31
CA ARG A 13 12.33 -0.52 -4.48
C ARG A 13 13.12 0.52 -3.68
N PRO A 14 12.60 1.76 -3.58
CA PRO A 14 13.28 2.77 -2.78
C PRO A 14 13.46 2.24 -1.35
N ALA A 15 14.60 2.56 -0.74
CA ALA A 15 14.91 2.12 0.62
C ALA A 15 13.84 2.59 1.63
N ILE A 16 13.17 3.72 1.35
CA ILE A 16 12.10 4.29 2.15
C ILE A 16 10.90 4.60 1.26
N GLU A 17 9.74 4.04 1.61
CA GLU A 17 8.45 4.41 1.04
C GLU A 17 7.67 5.32 2.01
N PHE A 18 6.69 6.08 1.53
CA PHE A 18 5.85 6.93 2.37
C PHE A 18 5.12 6.15 3.48
N ALA A 19 4.77 4.89 3.21
CA ALA A 19 4.22 3.98 4.22
C ALA A 19 5.18 3.77 5.42
N ASN A 20 6.50 3.79 5.20
CA ASN A 20 7.48 3.67 6.29
C ASN A 20 7.46 4.90 7.19
N VAL A 21 7.37 6.10 6.61
CA VAL A 21 7.23 7.35 7.38
C VAL A 21 5.99 7.30 8.27
N LEU A 22 4.86 6.82 7.74
CA LEU A 22 3.62 6.68 8.51
C LEU A 22 3.70 5.56 9.57
N ARG A 23 4.43 4.47 9.33
CA ARG A 23 4.66 3.44 10.34
C ARG A 23 5.51 3.94 11.50
N TRP A 24 6.56 4.71 11.21
CA TRP A 24 7.47 5.23 12.23
C TRP A 24 6.90 6.43 13.00
N HIS A 25 6.13 7.30 12.33
CA HIS A 25 5.73 8.60 12.89
C HIS A 25 4.22 8.86 12.86
N GLY A 26 3.43 7.99 12.23
CA GLY A 26 2.01 8.25 11.99
C GLY A 26 1.18 8.36 13.27
N ASP A 27 1.49 7.59 14.32
CA ASP A 27 0.79 7.69 15.59
C ASP A 27 1.04 9.01 16.31
N ALA A 28 2.30 9.46 16.35
CA ALA A 28 2.65 10.77 16.90
C ALA A 28 1.93 11.88 16.13
N TYR A 29 2.01 11.85 14.79
CA TYR A 29 1.33 12.81 13.94
C TYR A 29 -0.19 12.84 14.15
N ARG A 30 -0.83 11.66 14.28
CA ARG A 30 -2.27 11.56 14.55
C ARG A 30 -2.67 12.17 15.88
N ARG A 31 -1.86 11.99 16.93
CA ARG A 31 -2.09 12.58 18.25
C ARG A 31 -1.94 14.10 18.20
N ASP A 32 -0.83 14.59 17.65
CA ASP A 32 -0.52 16.01 17.61
C ASP A 32 -1.49 16.81 16.72
N ARG A 33 -2.08 16.15 15.71
CA ARG A 33 -3.04 16.75 14.76
C ARG A 33 -4.47 16.26 14.97
N ALA A 34 -4.81 15.70 16.13
CA ALA A 34 -6.11 15.03 16.34
C ALA A 34 -7.34 15.91 16.00
N GLY A 35 -7.26 17.22 16.25
CA GLY A 35 -8.31 18.20 15.93
C GLY A 35 -8.36 18.66 14.47
N HIS A 36 -7.34 18.33 13.66
CA HIS A 36 -7.25 18.70 12.25
C HIS A 36 -7.45 17.53 11.28
N LEU A 37 -7.43 16.30 11.80
CA LEU A 37 -7.64 15.10 10.99
C LEU A 37 -9.11 14.69 11.03
N GLY A 38 -9.75 14.67 9.88
CA GLY A 38 -11.09 14.11 9.71
C GLY A 38 -11.07 12.59 9.56
N ARG A 39 -12.24 12.01 9.26
CA ARG A 39 -12.37 10.56 9.02
C ARG A 39 -11.59 10.13 7.78
N VAL A 40 -11.60 10.94 6.72
CA VAL A 40 -10.98 10.61 5.43
C VAL A 40 -9.47 10.57 5.55
N GLU A 41 -8.85 11.55 6.19
CA GLU A 41 -7.40 11.63 6.39
C GLU A 41 -6.91 10.43 7.19
N ARG A 42 -7.59 10.08 8.29
CA ARG A 42 -7.23 8.90 9.08
C ARG A 42 -7.33 7.61 8.26
N ARG A 43 -8.38 7.47 7.44
CA ARG A 43 -8.53 6.30 6.56
C ARG A 43 -7.44 6.22 5.51
N VAL A 44 -7.09 7.34 4.86
CA VAL A 44 -6.00 7.41 3.88
C VAL A 44 -4.69 7.00 4.53
N MET A 45 -4.39 7.51 5.73
CA MET A 45 -3.19 7.11 6.46
C MET A 45 -3.15 5.60 6.72
N SER A 46 -4.25 5.00 7.16
CA SER A 46 -4.32 3.54 7.38
C SER A 46 -4.19 2.74 6.08
N ALA A 47 -4.84 3.18 5.00
CA ALA A 47 -4.76 2.52 3.69
C ALA A 47 -3.32 2.54 3.14
N ILE A 48 -2.59 3.65 3.32
CA ILE A 48 -1.19 3.75 2.93
C ILE A 48 -0.31 2.79 3.73
N VAL A 49 -0.57 2.62 5.03
CA VAL A 49 0.18 1.67 5.87
C VAL A 49 -0.09 0.21 5.48
N ALA A 50 -1.31 -0.13 5.07
CA ALA A 50 -1.69 -1.48 4.60
C ALA A 50 -1.27 -1.77 3.15
N CYS A 51 -1.02 -0.72 2.35
CA CYS A 51 -0.62 -0.81 0.95
C CYS A 51 0.57 -1.75 0.75
N ARG A 52 0.48 -2.65 -0.24
CA ARG A 52 1.55 -3.58 -0.62
C ARG A 52 2.04 -4.46 0.54
N THR A 53 1.14 -4.81 1.44
CA THR A 53 1.37 -5.80 2.50
C THR A 53 0.39 -6.95 2.33
N GLU A 54 0.66 -8.06 3.02
CA GLU A 54 -0.23 -9.23 3.08
C GLU A 54 -1.64 -8.89 3.54
N ALA A 55 -1.81 -7.80 4.30
CA ALA A 55 -3.09 -7.39 4.84
C ALA A 55 -4.11 -7.08 3.72
N LEU A 56 -3.68 -6.57 2.55
CA LEU A 56 -4.57 -6.34 1.41
C LEU A 56 -4.63 -7.55 0.43
N GLY A 57 -4.03 -8.68 0.81
CA GLY A 57 -3.82 -9.81 -0.07
C GLY A 57 -2.76 -9.56 -1.15
N GLY A 58 -2.52 -10.59 -1.96
CA GLY A 58 -1.57 -10.53 -3.05
C GLY A 58 -1.75 -11.69 -4.02
N HIS A 59 -0.94 -11.68 -5.08
CA HIS A 59 -0.93 -12.69 -6.13
C HIS A 59 0.50 -13.00 -6.56
N MET A 60 0.67 -14.18 -7.16
CA MET A 60 1.94 -14.54 -7.78
C MET A 60 1.98 -13.92 -9.18
N GLU A 61 3.03 -13.15 -9.44
CA GLU A 61 3.35 -12.66 -10.78
C GLU A 61 4.43 -13.55 -11.38
N ALA A 62 4.22 -14.01 -12.60
CA ALA A 62 5.22 -14.70 -13.39
C ALA A 62 5.63 -13.81 -14.58
N CYS A 63 6.92 -13.77 -14.89
CA CYS A 63 7.39 -13.20 -16.14
C CYS A 63 7.20 -14.24 -17.25
N ASP A 64 6.42 -13.90 -18.28
CA ASP A 64 6.18 -14.79 -19.42
C ASP A 64 7.45 -15.07 -20.25
N ASP A 65 8.47 -14.19 -20.16
CA ASP A 65 9.71 -14.29 -20.94
C ASP A 65 10.81 -15.12 -20.25
N CYS A 66 10.97 -14.99 -18.92
CA CYS A 66 12.05 -15.65 -18.18
C CYS A 66 11.58 -16.65 -17.11
N GLY A 67 10.27 -16.79 -16.91
CA GLY A 67 9.69 -17.71 -15.92
C GLY A 67 9.91 -17.31 -14.46
N MET A 68 10.55 -16.16 -14.18
CA MET A 68 10.75 -15.69 -12.81
C MET A 68 9.40 -15.38 -12.16
N THR A 69 9.20 -15.95 -10.97
CA THR A 69 8.01 -15.74 -10.17
C THR A 69 8.32 -14.84 -8.97
N ARG A 70 7.32 -14.06 -8.55
CA ARG A 70 7.39 -13.27 -7.33
C ARG A 70 6.02 -13.11 -6.71
N ILE A 71 5.99 -12.85 -5.40
CA ILE A 71 4.78 -12.42 -4.71
C ILE A 71 4.62 -10.91 -4.91
N ALA A 72 3.46 -10.49 -5.40
CA ALA A 72 3.07 -9.09 -5.48
C ALA A 72 1.87 -8.85 -4.56
N TYR A 73 1.97 -7.86 -3.69
CA TYR A 73 0.86 -7.47 -2.82
C TYR A 73 0.01 -6.37 -3.46
N ASN A 74 -1.27 -6.38 -3.17
CA ASN A 74 -2.22 -5.43 -3.72
C ASN A 74 -1.91 -4.00 -3.29
N SER A 75 -2.23 -3.05 -4.17
CA SER A 75 -2.18 -1.63 -3.86
C SER A 75 -3.38 -1.21 -3.01
N CYS A 76 -3.31 0.01 -2.50
CA CYS A 76 -4.32 0.61 -1.65
C CYS A 76 -5.68 0.63 -2.38
N LEU A 77 -6.73 0.11 -1.75
CA LEU A 77 -8.12 0.28 -2.21
C LEU A 77 -8.71 1.55 -1.59
N MET A 78 -8.90 2.60 -2.38
CA MET A 78 -9.75 3.73 -1.99
C MET A 78 -11.23 3.35 -2.15
N GLY A 79 -11.75 2.50 -1.26
CA GLY A 79 -13.18 2.23 -1.15
C GLY A 79 -13.94 3.42 -0.54
N LYS A 80 -15.26 3.51 -0.76
CA LYS A 80 -16.09 4.58 -0.19
C LYS A 80 -16.04 4.57 1.34
N ALA A 81 -16.00 5.77 1.94
CA ALA A 81 -16.14 5.99 3.38
C ALA A 81 -17.54 5.56 3.86
N GLY A 82 -17.70 4.29 4.23
CA GLY A 82 -18.84 3.83 5.01
C GLY A 82 -18.81 4.45 6.41
N ASN A 83 -19.98 4.70 6.98
CA ASN A 83 -20.18 5.25 8.30
C ASN A 83 -19.65 4.28 9.37
N GLY A 84 -18.90 4.80 10.33
CA GLY A 84 -18.69 4.10 11.61
C GLY A 84 -17.56 3.08 11.64
N GLU A 85 -17.57 2.03 10.83
CA GLU A 85 -16.62 0.94 11.02
C GLU A 85 -15.24 1.34 10.47
N LEU A 86 -14.23 1.38 11.36
CA LEU A 86 -12.91 0.99 10.90
C LEU A 86 -13.12 -0.42 10.39
N ALA A 87 -13.21 -0.59 9.08
CA ALA A 87 -12.80 -1.85 8.52
C ALA A 87 -11.34 -1.98 8.98
N ALA A 88 -11.18 -2.74 10.08
CA ALA A 88 -10.03 -3.58 10.24
C ALA A 88 -9.76 -4.15 8.85
N ILE A 89 -8.50 -4.08 8.47
CA ILE A 89 -8.05 -4.66 7.22
C ILE A 89 -8.64 -6.07 7.08
#